data_AF-A0A8H7IZ06-F1
#
_entry.id   AF-A0A8H7IZ06-F1
#
_cell.length_a   1.000
_cell.length_b   1.000
_cell.length_c   1.000
_cell.angle_alpha   90.00
_cell.angle_beta   90.00
_cell.angle_gamma   90.00
#
_symmetry.space_group_name_H-M   'P 1'
#
loop_
_entity.id
_entity.type
_entity.pdbx_description
1 polymer ?
#
loop_
_entity_poly.entity_id
_entity_poly.type
_entity_poly.pdbx_seq_one_letter_code
_entity_poly.pdbx_strand_id
1 'polypeptide(L)'
;MRLTTTTLLSLAATSTAAVLPRSQLGSWTLSVSKSAYANGYNSQTATAIYTSDSYPDGITSTCKYVYNPAVAEGEPKETDTCDEGFSYSFDGQTVSLSQVVQKPSAGTTVFGSAPLTLKSDAVGRTFSGEATVEVTEATA
;
A
#
# COMPACT_ATOMS: atom_id res chain seq x y z
N MET A 1 67.21 3.84 -14.10
CA MET A 1 65.91 4.37 -14.56
C MET A 1 64.87 3.30 -14.24
N ARG A 2 64.12 3.44 -13.13
CA ARG A 2 63.09 2.48 -12.71
C ARG A 2 61.73 3.13 -12.97
N LEU A 3 60.91 2.50 -13.81
CA LEU A 3 59.52 2.89 -14.05
C LEU A 3 58.64 2.34 -12.92
N THR A 4 57.78 3.19 -12.37
CA THR A 4 56.75 2.81 -11.40
C THR A 4 55.40 2.97 -12.08
N THR A 5 54.74 1.84 -12.41
CA THR A 5 53.42 1.81 -13.04
C THR A 5 52.38 1.55 -11.96
N THR A 6 51.55 2.54 -11.66
CA THR A 6 50.46 2.43 -10.68
C THR A 6 49.19 1.94 -11.39
N THR A 7 48.73 0.74 -11.06
CA THR A 7 47.46 0.18 -11.54
C THR A 7 46.30 0.66 -10.66
N LEU A 8 45.31 1.32 -11.25
CA LEU A 8 44.03 1.64 -10.63
C LEU A 8 43.06 0.48 -10.89
N LEU A 9 42.57 -0.17 -9.83
CA LEU A 9 41.44 -1.09 -9.88
C LEU A 9 40.13 -0.29 -9.80
N SER A 10 39.38 -0.23 -10.89
CA SER A 10 38.01 0.30 -10.91
C SER A 10 37.05 -0.80 -10.46
N LEU A 11 36.44 -0.67 -9.28
CA LEU A 11 35.38 -1.55 -8.81
C LEU A 11 34.04 -1.08 -9.38
N ALA A 12 33.55 -1.76 -10.42
CA ALA A 12 32.21 -1.51 -10.95
C ALA A 12 31.17 -2.22 -10.07
N ALA A 13 30.42 -1.44 -9.26
CA ALA A 13 29.28 -1.93 -8.52
C ALA A 13 28.08 -2.10 -9.47
N THR A 14 27.88 -3.30 -9.99
CA THR A 14 26.66 -3.66 -10.74
C THR A 14 25.54 -3.93 -9.74
N SER A 15 24.69 -2.93 -9.51
CA SER A 15 23.44 -3.11 -8.78
C SER A 15 22.46 -3.87 -9.67
N THR A 16 22.38 -5.20 -9.56
CA THR A 16 21.33 -5.98 -10.21
C THR A 16 20.06 -5.87 -9.38
N ALA A 17 19.17 -4.96 -9.75
CA ALA A 17 17.77 -5.05 -9.37
C ALA A 17 17.21 -6.30 -10.08
N ALA A 18 17.13 -7.42 -9.35
CA ALA A 18 16.53 -8.62 -9.86
C ALA A 18 15.02 -8.38 -10.02
N VAL A 19 14.56 -8.25 -11.27
CA VAL A 19 13.13 -8.25 -11.59
C VAL A 19 12.62 -9.67 -11.34
N LEU A 20 12.07 -9.91 -10.15
CA LEU A 20 11.51 -11.19 -9.77
C LEU A 20 10.22 -11.46 -10.58
N PRO A 21 9.99 -12.71 -11.03
CA PRO A 21 8.76 -13.06 -11.73
C PRO A 21 7.53 -12.79 -10.84
N ARG A 22 6.56 -12.10 -11.45
CA ARG A 22 5.42 -11.37 -10.87
C ARG A 22 4.43 -12.15 -9.99
N SER A 23 4.64 -13.44 -9.74
CA SER A 23 3.70 -14.29 -8.98
C SER A 23 4.23 -14.77 -7.62
N GLN A 24 5.52 -14.58 -7.30
CA GLN A 24 6.08 -15.05 -6.02
C GLN A 24 5.99 -14.01 -4.89
N LEU A 25 5.77 -12.74 -5.24
CA LEU A 25 5.78 -11.66 -4.25
C LEU A 25 4.47 -11.55 -3.47
N GLY A 26 3.44 -12.31 -3.85
CA GLY A 26 2.13 -12.30 -3.19
C GLY A 26 1.17 -11.27 -3.77
N SER A 27 0.02 -11.17 -3.12
CA SER A 27 -1.05 -10.22 -3.49
C SER A 27 -1.84 -9.80 -2.26
N TRP A 28 -2.58 -8.70 -2.39
CA TRP A 28 -3.56 -8.27 -1.40
C TRP A 28 -4.97 -8.58 -1.88
N THR A 29 -5.80 -9.10 -0.98
CA THR A 29 -7.25 -8.98 -1.09
C THR A 29 -7.68 -7.71 -0.38
N LEU A 30 -8.14 -6.72 -1.14
CA LEU A 30 -8.55 -5.42 -0.64
C LEU A 30 -10.08 -5.33 -0.60
N SER A 31 -10.60 -4.81 0.52
CA SER A 31 -11.99 -4.36 0.66
C SER A 31 -12.01 -2.91 1.12
N VAL A 32 -12.80 -2.08 0.46
CA VAL A 32 -12.97 -0.66 0.79
C VAL A 32 -14.44 -0.38 1.03
N SER A 33 -14.74 0.30 2.12
CA SER A 33 -16.05 0.86 2.43
C SER A 33 -15.92 2.35 2.70
N LYS A 34 -16.79 3.15 2.10
CA LYS A 34 -16.85 4.60 2.24
C LYS A 34 -18.28 5.02 2.53
N SER A 35 -18.46 6.00 3.39
CA SER A 35 -19.75 6.62 3.67
C SER A 35 -19.64 8.12 3.53
N ALA A 36 -20.65 8.74 2.93
CA ALA A 36 -20.79 10.17 2.78
C ALA A 36 -22.23 10.57 3.12
N TYR A 37 -22.40 11.44 4.10
CA TYR A 37 -23.70 11.84 4.62
C TYR A 37 -24.00 13.32 4.33
N ALA A 38 -25.30 13.67 4.34
CA ALA A 38 -25.77 15.01 3.99
C ALA A 38 -25.30 16.12 4.95
N ASN A 39 -24.91 15.77 6.18
CA ASN A 39 -24.32 16.70 7.14
C ASN A 39 -22.83 16.99 6.87
N GLY A 40 -22.28 16.46 5.77
CA GLY A 40 -20.88 16.59 5.40
C GLY A 40 -19.95 15.62 6.11
N TYR A 41 -20.44 14.73 6.99
CA TYR A 41 -19.62 13.67 7.57
C TYR A 41 -19.23 12.66 6.49
N ASN A 42 -17.94 12.31 6.44
CA ASN A 42 -17.44 11.26 5.58
C ASN A 42 -16.57 10.29 6.38
N SER A 43 -16.60 9.02 6.02
CA SER A 43 -15.67 8.03 6.57
C SER A 43 -15.29 7.02 5.51
N GLN A 44 -14.11 6.46 5.63
CA GLN A 44 -13.65 5.38 4.78
C GLN A 44 -12.82 4.39 5.60
N THR A 45 -12.96 3.11 5.28
CA THR A 45 -12.16 2.03 5.82
C THR A 45 -11.68 1.17 4.66
N ALA A 46 -10.37 1.00 4.55
CA ALA A 46 -9.74 0.09 3.62
C ALA A 46 -9.07 -1.02 4.44
N THR A 47 -9.42 -2.27 4.16
CA THR A 47 -8.81 -3.45 4.76
C THR A 47 -8.16 -4.27 3.65
N ALA A 48 -6.86 -4.51 3.78
CA ALA A 48 -6.10 -5.34 2.87
C ALA A 48 -5.57 -6.57 3.62
N ILE A 49 -5.67 -7.73 2.99
CA ILE A 49 -5.08 -8.98 3.49
C ILE A 49 -3.99 -9.39 2.51
N TYR A 50 -2.73 -9.21 2.91
CA TYR A 50 -1.57 -9.61 2.13
C TYR A 50 -1.29 -11.10 2.29
N THR A 51 -1.21 -11.85 1.20
CA THR A 51 -0.87 -13.28 1.20
C THR A 51 0.31 -13.53 0.27
N SER A 52 1.27 -14.33 0.73
CA SER A 52 2.39 -14.83 -0.07
C SER A 52 2.88 -16.17 0.47
N ASP A 53 3.85 -16.80 -0.21
CA ASP A 53 4.44 -18.06 0.26
C ASP A 53 5.05 -17.96 1.67
N SER A 54 5.53 -16.76 2.05
CA SER A 54 6.08 -16.49 3.39
C SER A 54 5.00 -16.16 4.44
N TYR A 55 3.78 -15.88 3.98
CA TYR A 55 2.61 -15.49 4.79
C TYR A 55 1.35 -16.22 4.31
N PRO A 56 1.28 -17.56 4.46
CA PRO A 56 0.15 -18.34 3.97
C PRO A 56 -1.17 -18.02 4.70
N ASP A 57 -1.09 -17.62 5.98
CA ASP A 57 -2.26 -17.20 6.78
C ASP A 57 -2.67 -15.74 6.51
N GLY A 58 -1.84 -15.00 5.77
CA GLY A 58 -2.02 -13.60 5.44
C GLY A 58 -1.66 -12.61 6.56
N ILE A 59 -1.50 -11.34 6.19
CA ILE A 59 -1.33 -10.20 7.10
C ILE A 59 -2.46 -9.21 6.82
N THR A 60 -3.30 -8.98 7.83
CA THR A 60 -4.36 -7.97 7.73
C THR A 60 -3.81 -6.59 8.08
N SER A 61 -4.10 -5.61 7.25
CA SER A 61 -3.78 -4.19 7.49
C SER A 61 -4.97 -3.31 7.15
N THR A 62 -5.15 -2.25 7.93
CA THR A 62 -6.32 -1.36 7.83
C THR A 62 -5.88 0.09 7.77
N CYS A 63 -6.54 0.87 6.90
CA CYS A 63 -6.54 2.33 6.95
C CYS A 63 -7.96 2.84 7.22
N LYS A 64 -8.06 3.90 8.03
CA LYS A 64 -9.29 4.56 8.40
C LYS A 64 -9.15 6.06 8.21
N TYR A 65 -10.07 6.59 7.42
CA TYR A 65 -10.26 8.01 7.20
C TYR A 65 -11.59 8.44 7.80
N VAL A 66 -11.60 9.58 8.48
CA VAL A 66 -12.82 10.23 8.97
C VAL A 66 -12.70 11.73 8.76
N TYR A 67 -13.75 12.32 8.19
CA TYR A 67 -13.98 13.75 8.18
C TYR A 67 -15.28 14.04 8.93
N ASN A 68 -15.19 14.76 10.04
CA ASN A 68 -16.32 15.15 10.88
C ASN A 68 -16.39 16.69 11.00
N PRO A 69 -17.32 17.35 10.29
CA PRO A 69 -17.43 18.81 10.34
C PRO A 69 -18.03 19.34 11.66
N ALA A 70 -18.56 18.46 12.52
CA ALA A 70 -19.24 18.84 13.76
C ALA A 70 -18.34 18.86 15.00
N VAL A 71 -17.04 18.57 14.87
CA VAL A 71 -16.09 18.69 15.99
C VAL A 71 -15.91 20.16 16.39
N ALA A 72 -15.58 20.39 17.66
CA ALA A 72 -15.39 21.72 18.21
C ALA A 72 -14.26 22.49 17.51
N GLU A 73 -14.31 23.81 17.59
CA GLU A 73 -13.21 24.65 17.11
C GLU A 73 -11.91 24.31 17.87
N GLY A 74 -10.83 24.08 17.14
CA GLY A 74 -9.55 23.63 17.68
C GLY A 74 -9.27 22.13 17.59
N GLU A 75 -10.29 21.31 17.29
CA GLU A 75 -10.13 19.86 17.09
C GLU A 75 -9.92 19.51 15.59
N PRO A 76 -9.15 18.46 15.27
CA PRO A 76 -8.95 18.03 13.89
C PRO A 76 -10.27 17.51 13.31
N LYS A 77 -10.75 18.19 12.26
CA LYS A 77 -11.94 17.78 11.49
C LYS A 77 -11.68 16.55 10.63
N GLU A 78 -10.41 16.26 10.35
CA GLU A 78 -9.95 15.21 9.45
C GLU A 78 -8.91 14.36 10.16
N THR A 79 -9.09 13.05 10.11
CA THR A 79 -8.14 12.06 10.63
C THR A 79 -7.95 10.96 9.61
N ASP A 80 -6.70 10.66 9.28
CA ASP A 80 -6.32 9.53 8.44
C ASP A 80 -5.26 8.70 9.18
N THR A 81 -5.52 7.40 9.30
CA THR A 81 -4.72 6.49 10.14
C THR A 81 -4.61 5.14 9.46
N CYS A 82 -3.39 4.61 9.38
CA CYS A 82 -3.12 3.27 8.87
C CYS A 82 -2.34 2.46 9.92
N ASP A 83 -2.46 1.13 9.84
CA ASP A 83 -1.56 0.23 10.56
C ASP A 83 -0.10 0.51 10.18
N GLU A 84 0.82 0.33 11.14
CA GLU A 84 2.23 0.66 10.97
C GLU A 84 2.85 -0.07 9.77
N GLY A 85 3.55 0.68 8.92
CA GLY A 85 4.20 0.15 7.73
C GLY A 85 3.25 -0.19 6.58
N PHE A 86 1.94 0.08 6.70
CA PHE A 86 0.96 -0.05 5.62
C PHE A 86 0.54 1.31 5.08
N SER A 87 0.38 1.41 3.76
CA SER A 87 -0.14 2.59 3.08
C SER A 87 -1.18 2.20 2.06
N TYR A 88 -2.22 3.03 1.96
CA TYR A 88 -3.32 2.90 1.03
C TYR A 88 -3.57 4.25 0.36
N SER A 89 -3.72 4.26 -0.95
CA SER A 89 -4.14 5.43 -1.72
C SER A 89 -5.09 5.03 -2.84
N PHE A 90 -6.11 5.85 -3.10
CA PHE A 90 -7.07 5.64 -4.17
C PHE A 90 -7.36 6.95 -4.89
N ASP A 91 -7.10 7.00 -6.20
CA ASP A 91 -7.24 8.20 -7.03
C ASP A 91 -8.64 8.34 -7.67
N GLY A 92 -9.56 7.41 -7.38
CA GLY A 92 -10.88 7.33 -7.98
C GLY A 92 -11.02 6.24 -9.06
N GLN A 93 -9.92 5.68 -9.53
CA GLN A 93 -9.90 4.58 -10.50
C GLN A 93 -8.94 3.46 -10.12
N THR A 94 -7.78 3.80 -9.58
CA THR A 94 -6.70 2.88 -9.24
C THR A 94 -6.40 2.98 -7.75
N VAL A 95 -6.33 1.83 -7.09
CA VAL A 95 -5.78 1.72 -5.74
C VAL A 95 -4.30 1.41 -5.83
N SER A 96 -3.51 2.03 -4.96
CA SER A 96 -2.09 1.72 -4.73
C SER A 96 -1.90 1.33 -3.27
N LEU A 97 -1.21 0.23 -3.05
CA LEU A 97 -0.90 -0.31 -1.73
C LEU A 97 0.62 -0.41 -1.56
N SER A 98 1.09 -0.12 -0.35
CA SER A 98 2.44 -0.52 0.08
C SER A 98 2.41 -1.11 1.48
N GLN A 99 3.31 -2.05 1.73
CA GLN A 99 3.42 -2.71 3.03
C GLN A 99 4.85 -3.10 3.35
N VAL A 100 5.32 -2.77 4.56
CA VAL A 100 6.58 -3.29 5.10
C VAL A 100 6.33 -4.70 5.64
N VAL A 101 7.07 -5.67 5.12
CA VAL A 101 7.03 -7.07 5.53
C VAL A 101 8.33 -7.47 6.24
N GLN A 102 8.23 -8.51 7.08
CA GLN A 102 9.34 -9.02 7.89
C GLN A 102 9.94 -10.32 7.34
N LYS A 103 9.28 -10.94 6.36
CA LYS A 103 9.68 -12.17 5.69
C LYS A 103 9.48 -12.00 4.17
N PRO A 104 10.27 -12.70 3.35
CA PRO A 104 11.43 -13.51 3.74
C PRO A 104 12.63 -12.65 4.19
N SER A 105 12.64 -11.36 3.86
CA SER A 105 13.64 -10.39 4.30
C SER A 105 12.98 -9.32 5.17
N ALA A 106 13.61 -9.01 6.30
CA ALA A 106 13.09 -8.02 7.24
C ALA A 106 13.21 -6.60 6.67
N GLY A 107 12.16 -5.79 6.85
CA GLY A 107 12.15 -4.39 6.40
C GLY A 107 11.89 -4.20 4.91
N THR A 108 11.62 -5.28 4.15
CA THR A 108 11.25 -5.16 2.74
C THR A 108 9.90 -4.48 2.59
N THR A 109 9.81 -3.45 1.76
CA THR A 109 8.54 -2.82 1.38
C THR A 109 8.08 -3.41 0.05
N VAL A 110 6.88 -3.96 0.03
CA VAL A 110 6.20 -4.45 -1.18
C VAL A 110 5.20 -3.40 -1.67
N PHE A 111 5.00 -3.33 -2.98
CA PHE A 111 4.13 -2.37 -3.65
C PHE A 111 3.26 -3.05 -4.69
N GLY A 112 2.04 -2.56 -4.85
CA GLY A 112 1.14 -2.99 -5.91
C GLY A 112 0.05 -1.97 -6.20
N SER A 113 -0.54 -2.09 -7.38
CA SER A 113 -1.67 -1.25 -7.78
C SER A 113 -2.65 -2.03 -8.63
N ALA A 114 -3.94 -1.76 -8.48
CA ALA A 114 -4.98 -2.36 -9.30
C ALA A 114 -6.16 -1.38 -9.53
N PRO A 115 -6.95 -1.56 -10.59
CA PRO A 115 -8.21 -0.86 -10.73
C PRO A 115 -9.15 -1.22 -9.58
N LEU A 116 -9.85 -0.24 -9.03
CA LEU A 116 -10.86 -0.42 -7.99
C LEU A 116 -12.11 0.39 -8.37
N THR A 117 -13.24 -0.30 -8.49
CA THR A 117 -14.53 0.34 -8.73
C THR A 117 -15.36 0.27 -7.46
N LEU A 118 -15.73 1.43 -6.92
CA LEU A 118 -16.66 1.51 -5.80
C LEU A 118 -18.11 1.53 -6.33
N LYS A 119 -18.96 0.70 -5.74
CA LYS A 119 -20.40 0.64 -6.03
C LYS A 119 -21.16 1.34 -4.92
N SER A 120 -22.10 2.20 -5.30
CA SER A 120 -23.01 2.85 -4.35
C SER A 120 -24.09 1.89 -3.87
N ASP A 121 -24.55 2.07 -2.63
CA ASP A 121 -25.83 1.56 -2.16
C ASP A 121 -27.00 2.24 -2.89
N ALA A 122 -28.22 1.76 -2.64
CA ALA A 122 -29.44 2.27 -3.27
C ALA A 122 -29.75 3.75 -2.94
N VAL A 123 -29.15 4.30 -1.88
CA VAL A 123 -29.45 5.64 -1.37
C VAL A 123 -28.35 6.65 -1.72
N GLY A 124 -27.24 6.21 -2.32
CA GLY A 124 -26.14 7.10 -2.71
C GLY A 124 -25.21 7.48 -1.56
N ARG A 125 -25.28 6.79 -0.41
CA ARG A 125 -24.63 7.22 0.84
C ARG A 125 -23.44 6.37 1.22
N THR A 126 -23.47 5.10 0.86
CA THR A 126 -22.39 4.15 1.13
C THR A 126 -21.84 3.65 -0.19
N PHE A 127 -20.54 3.50 -0.27
CA PHE A 127 -19.82 3.00 -1.42
C PHE A 127 -18.91 1.86 -0.97
N SER A 128 -18.92 0.75 -1.69
CA SER A 128 -18.05 -0.39 -1.38
C SER A 128 -17.41 -0.95 -2.63
N GLY A 129 -16.18 -1.43 -2.52
CA GLY A 129 -15.51 -2.12 -3.61
C GLY A 129 -14.47 -3.09 -3.08
N GLU A 130 -14.16 -4.08 -3.89
CA GLU A 130 -13.14 -5.08 -3.61
C GLU A 130 -12.22 -5.19 -4.82
N ALA A 131 -10.94 -5.48 -4.57
CA ALA A 131 -9.96 -5.72 -5.60
C ALA A 131 -8.91 -6.73 -5.12
N THR A 132 -8.35 -7.49 -6.06
CA THR A 132 -7.10 -8.22 -5.84
C THR A 132 -5.97 -7.37 -6.40
N VAL A 133 -4.99 -7.05 -5.56
CA VAL A 133 -3.84 -6.23 -5.93
C VAL A 133 -2.61 -7.12 -5.95
N GLU A 134 -2.06 -7.40 -7.13
CA GLU A 134 -0.82 -8.16 -7.24
C GLU A 134 0.37 -7.29 -6.82
N VAL A 135 1.34 -7.88 -6.11
CA VAL A 135 2.61 -7.19 -5.85
C VAL A 135 3.38 -7.07 -7.16
N THR A 136 3.72 -5.85 -7.54
CA THR A 136 4.48 -5.56 -8.76
C THR A 136 5.94 -5.21 -8.49
N GLU A 137 6.25 -4.77 -7.28
CA GLU A 137 7.59 -4.30 -6.90
C GLU A 137 7.86 -4.57 -5.42
N ALA A 138 9.13 -4.76 -5.07
CA ALA A 138 9.60 -4.88 -3.69
C ALA A 138 10.99 -4.26 -3.54
N THR A 139 11.23 -3.55 -2.44
CA THR A 139 12.51 -2.89 -2.12
C THR A 139 12.92 -3.20 -0.68
N ALA A 140 14.19 -3.51 -0.45
CA ALA A 140 14.76 -3.80 0.87
C ALA A 140 15.75 -2.71 1.30
#